data_AF-A0A7J9WCR9-F1
#
_entry.id   AF-A0A7J9WCR9-F1
#
_cell.length_a   1.000
_cell.length_b   1.000
_cell.length_c   1.000
_cell.angle_alpha   90.00
_cell.angle_beta   90.00
_cell.angle_gamma   90.00
#
_symmetry.space_group_name_H-M   'P 1'
#
loop_
_entity.id
_entity.type
_entity.pdbx_description
1 polymer ?
#
loop_
_entity_poly.entity_id
_entity_poly.type
_entity_poly.pdbx_seq_one_letter_code
_entity_poly.pdbx_strand_id
1 'polypeptide(L)'
;MEHEHRRRIDRITSGDFLADLNDVDVDTIRAMRDDCREEEARLSFARRVIHGQLDIVRAEQRRRVGSRDEGLVSTLTDVLADKGTSQSRELRSAPLYIPEEGGYGQRSHDTLVDDADLGRVPDMDDAELGSLLERLTDKESRISSLRRTVLTNLDALQDELIVRYRDGNVDVDRVVASSVKAEDEQG
;
A
#
# COMPACT_ATOMS: atom_id res chain seq x y z
N MET A 1 16.43 6.28 24.70
CA MET A 1 16.79 6.67 23.34
C MET A 1 15.52 6.53 22.52
N GLU A 2 14.77 7.61 22.40
CA GLU A 2 13.52 7.64 21.62
C GLU A 2 13.89 7.73 20.15
N HIS A 3 13.69 6.63 19.41
CA HIS A 3 13.65 6.72 17.97
C HIS A 3 12.35 7.43 17.59
N GLU A 4 12.45 8.74 17.36
CA GLU A 4 11.36 9.55 16.83
C GLU A 4 11.11 9.10 15.39
N HIS A 5 10.20 8.13 15.23
CA HIS A 5 9.79 7.60 13.94
C HIS A 5 9.05 8.70 13.18
N ARG A 6 9.79 9.49 12.40
CA ARG A 6 9.30 10.68 11.69
C ARG A 6 8.23 10.36 10.64
N ARG A 7 8.11 9.09 10.22
CA ARG A 7 7.08 8.61 9.29
C ARG A 7 6.25 7.51 9.94
N ARG A 8 4.95 7.46 9.61
CA ARG A 8 4.04 6.42 10.10
C ARG A 8 4.56 5.02 9.79
N ILE A 9 5.04 4.78 8.58
CA ILE A 9 5.61 3.50 8.17
C ILE A 9 6.82 3.06 9.01
N ASP A 10 7.69 4.00 9.40
CA ASP A 10 8.87 3.69 10.20
C ASP A 10 8.44 3.21 11.59
N ARG A 11 7.43 3.85 12.19
CA ARG A 11 6.85 3.44 13.48
C ARG A 11 6.20 2.07 13.40
N ILE A 12 5.41 1.81 12.35
CA ILE A 12 4.68 0.54 12.24
C ILE A 12 5.64 -0.63 11.97
N THR A 13 6.75 -0.38 11.26
CA THR A 13 7.73 -1.41 10.92
C THR A 13 8.85 -1.55 11.95
N SER A 14 8.80 -0.77 13.04
CA SER A 14 9.77 -0.86 14.11
C SER A 14 9.63 -2.19 14.86
N GLY A 15 10.75 -2.73 15.35
CA GLY A 15 10.76 -4.02 16.04
C GLY A 15 10.05 -4.02 17.40
N ASP A 16 9.86 -2.84 17.98
CA ASP A 16 9.19 -2.58 19.25
C ASP A 16 7.70 -2.21 19.10
N PHE A 17 7.17 -2.10 17.87
CA PHE A 17 5.79 -1.67 17.62
C PHE A 17 4.73 -2.51 18.35
N LEU A 18 4.99 -3.81 18.55
CA LEU A 18 4.08 -4.74 19.24
C LEU A 18 4.55 -5.13 20.66
N ALA A 19 5.64 -4.55 21.17
CA ALA A 19 6.29 -5.01 22.40
C ALA A 19 5.37 -4.94 23.63
N ASP A 20 4.55 -3.89 23.73
CA ASP A 20 3.71 -3.62 24.90
C ASP A 20 2.23 -3.96 24.65
N LEU A 21 1.95 -4.84 23.69
CA LEU A 21 0.59 -5.13 23.23
C LEU A 21 -0.33 -5.66 24.35
N ASN A 22 0.21 -6.34 25.36
CA ASN A 22 -0.55 -6.84 26.51
C ASN A 22 -0.92 -5.74 27.52
N ASP A 23 -0.17 -4.64 27.57
CA ASP A 23 -0.27 -3.61 28.61
C ASP A 23 -1.01 -2.35 28.13
N VAL A 24 -1.18 -2.17 26.81
CA VAL A 24 -1.97 -1.07 26.22
C VAL A 24 -3.47 -1.32 26.31
N ASP A 25 -4.30 -0.28 26.30
CA ASP A 25 -5.76 -0.41 26.32
C ASP A 25 -6.36 -0.76 24.93
N VAL A 26 -7.62 -1.17 24.88
CA VAL A 26 -8.30 -1.59 23.63
C VAL A 26 -8.41 -0.45 22.62
N ASP A 27 -8.62 0.79 23.05
CA ASP A 27 -8.74 1.93 22.14
C ASP A 27 -7.38 2.28 21.51
N THR A 28 -6.29 2.14 22.25
CA THR A 28 -4.92 2.22 21.71
C THR A 28 -4.66 1.15 20.65
N ILE A 29 -5.05 -0.11 20.88
CA ILE A 29 -4.90 -1.19 19.88
C ILE A 29 -5.72 -0.90 18.62
N ARG A 30 -6.94 -0.36 18.78
CA ARG A 30 -7.76 0.06 17.64
C ARG A 30 -7.07 1.15 16.82
N ALA A 31 -6.50 2.17 17.48
CA ALA A 31 -5.75 3.22 16.80
C ALA A 31 -4.53 2.66 16.04
N MET A 32 -3.74 1.78 16.68
CA MET A 32 -2.62 1.10 16.02
C MET A 32 -3.06 0.28 14.80
N ARG A 33 -4.18 -0.43 14.90
CA ARG A 33 -4.75 -1.22 13.81
C ARG A 33 -5.20 -0.32 12.65
N ASP A 34 -5.82 0.81 12.96
CA ASP A 34 -6.30 1.74 11.94
C ASP A 34 -5.12 2.44 11.24
N ASP A 35 -4.05 2.78 11.97
CA ASP A 35 -2.77 3.21 11.40
C ASP A 35 -2.18 2.15 10.43
N CYS A 36 -2.18 0.86 10.83
CA CYS A 36 -1.72 -0.23 9.96
C CYS A 36 -2.57 -0.38 8.69
N ARG A 37 -3.89 -0.23 8.79
CA ARG A 37 -4.81 -0.30 7.63
C ARG A 37 -4.54 0.83 6.65
N GLU A 38 -4.33 2.04 7.15
CA GLU A 38 -4.06 3.20 6.31
C GLU A 38 -2.73 3.03 5.56
N GLU A 39 -1.66 2.60 6.25
CA GLU A 39 -0.36 2.34 5.61
C GLU A 39 -0.41 1.15 4.65
N GLU A 40 -1.15 0.09 4.97
CA GLU A 40 -1.36 -1.03 4.06
C GLU A 40 -2.02 -0.55 2.77
N ALA A 41 -3.08 0.24 2.87
CA ALA A 41 -3.82 0.75 1.72
C ALA A 41 -2.93 1.63 0.83
N ARG A 42 -2.14 2.52 1.45
CA ARG A 42 -1.12 3.34 0.80
C ARG A 42 -0.04 2.50 0.10
N LEU A 43 0.48 1.46 0.75
CA LEU A 43 1.47 0.54 0.17
C LEU A 43 0.88 -0.29 -0.97
N SER A 44 -0.38 -0.70 -0.86
CA SER A 44 -1.11 -1.41 -1.91
C SER A 44 -1.34 -0.53 -3.14
N PHE A 45 -1.67 0.75 -2.95
CA PHE A 45 -1.71 1.73 -4.02
C PHE A 45 -0.33 1.88 -4.68
N ALA A 46 0.72 2.14 -3.89
CA ALA A 46 2.07 2.33 -4.39
C ALA A 46 2.57 1.11 -5.18
N ARG A 47 2.28 -0.10 -4.68
CA ARG A 47 2.59 -1.35 -5.40
C ARG A 47 1.88 -1.42 -6.74
N ARG A 48 0.59 -1.08 -6.81
CA ARG A 48 -0.18 -1.13 -8.06
C ARG A 48 0.38 -0.16 -9.10
N VAL A 49 0.81 1.03 -8.67
CA VAL A 49 1.48 2.00 -9.56
C VAL A 49 2.80 1.43 -10.10
N ILE A 50 3.67 0.89 -9.23
CA ILE A 50 4.94 0.30 -9.66
C ILE A 50 4.73 -0.91 -10.58
N HIS A 51 3.71 -1.73 -10.33
CA HIS A 51 3.36 -2.85 -11.21
C HIS A 51 3.01 -2.34 -12.61
N GLY A 52 2.17 -1.30 -12.72
CA GLY A 52 1.86 -0.67 -14.00
C GLY A 52 3.11 -0.11 -14.71
N GLN A 53 4.01 0.55 -13.98
CA GLN A 53 5.29 1.03 -14.52
C GLN A 53 6.16 -0.12 -15.04
N LEU A 54 6.29 -1.21 -14.28
CA LEU A 54 7.01 -2.42 -14.69
C LEU A 54 6.40 -3.06 -15.93
N ASP A 55 5.07 -3.11 -16.03
CA ASP A 55 4.37 -3.70 -17.16
C ASP A 55 4.59 -2.90 -18.44
N ILE A 56 4.62 -1.57 -18.36
CA ILE A 56 4.97 -0.67 -19.47
C ILE A 56 6.41 -0.89 -19.93
N VAL A 57 7.38 -0.90 -19.00
CA VAL A 57 8.80 -1.13 -19.32
C VAL A 57 9.02 -2.52 -19.94
N ARG A 58 8.36 -3.56 -19.41
CA ARG A 58 8.40 -4.91 -19.99
C ARG A 58 7.73 -4.99 -21.35
N ALA A 59 6.69 -4.19 -21.59
CA ALA A 59 6.04 -4.12 -22.90
C ALA A 59 6.95 -3.49 -23.94
N GLU A 60 7.67 -2.43 -23.57
CA GLU A 60 8.72 -1.83 -24.40
C GLU A 60 9.80 -2.86 -24.77
N GLN A 61 10.35 -3.58 -23.79
CA GLN A 61 11.34 -4.64 -24.04
C GLN A 61 10.81 -5.71 -25.01
N ARG A 62 9.57 -6.16 -24.81
CA ARG A 62 8.92 -7.12 -25.72
C ARG A 62 8.74 -6.57 -27.13
N ARG A 63 8.42 -5.27 -27.28
CA ARG A 63 8.30 -4.63 -28.61
C ARG A 63 9.63 -4.68 -29.36
N ARG A 64 10.74 -4.34 -28.69
CA ARG A 64 12.08 -4.32 -29.30
C ARG A 64 12.54 -5.69 -29.80
N VAL A 65 12.21 -6.75 -29.05
CA VAL A 65 12.54 -8.13 -29.44
C VAL A 65 11.58 -8.67 -30.51
N GLY A 66 10.32 -8.23 -30.53
CA GLY A 66 9.23 -8.88 -31.25
C GLY A 66 8.85 -8.35 -32.63
N SER A 67 9.53 -7.34 -33.19
CA SER A 67 9.15 -6.68 -34.47
C SER A 67 7.65 -6.34 -34.58
N ARG A 68 6.98 -6.00 -33.47
CA ARG A 68 5.62 -5.44 -33.53
C ARG A 68 5.71 -3.97 -33.89
N ASP A 69 5.16 -3.60 -35.05
CA ASP A 69 5.01 -2.19 -35.50
C ASP A 69 3.93 -1.41 -34.73
N GLU A 70 3.23 -2.05 -33.80
CA GLU A 70 2.24 -1.40 -32.94
C GLU A 70 2.94 -0.57 -31.85
N GLY A 71 2.62 0.74 -31.79
CA GLY A 71 3.21 1.64 -30.79
C GLY A 71 2.81 1.28 -29.35
N LEU A 72 3.69 1.50 -28.38
CA LEU A 72 3.49 1.15 -26.96
C LEU A 72 2.15 1.63 -26.38
N VAL A 73 1.77 2.86 -26.74
CA VAL A 73 0.51 3.49 -26.31
C VAL A 73 -0.71 2.69 -26.78
N SER A 74 -0.65 2.09 -27.97
CA SER A 74 -1.76 1.32 -28.54
C SER A 74 -2.02 0.00 -27.81
N THR A 75 -1.00 -0.57 -27.15
CA THR A 75 -1.10 -1.82 -26.39
C THR A 75 -1.33 -1.57 -24.90
N LEU A 76 -1.38 -0.32 -24.44
CA LEU A 76 -1.36 0.02 -23.02
C LEU A 76 -2.54 -0.58 -22.25
N THR A 77 -3.73 -0.60 -22.85
CA THR A 77 -4.92 -1.22 -22.28
C THR A 77 -4.71 -2.71 -22.00
N ASP A 78 -4.10 -3.44 -22.92
CA ASP A 78 -3.81 -4.88 -22.75
C ASP A 78 -2.68 -5.13 -21.76
N VAL A 79 -1.71 -4.21 -21.71
CA VAL A 79 -0.56 -4.28 -20.79
C VAL A 79 -0.99 -4.07 -19.35
N LEU A 80 -1.89 -3.11 -19.10
CA LEU A 80 -2.38 -2.77 -17.76
C LEU A 80 -3.59 -3.59 -17.31
N ALA A 81 -4.20 -4.37 -18.21
CA ALA A 81 -5.31 -5.24 -17.87
C ALA A 81 -4.89 -6.24 -16.78
N ASP A 82 -5.56 -6.17 -15.62
CA ASP A 82 -5.33 -7.08 -14.51
C ASP A 82 -5.75 -8.49 -14.93
N LYS A 83 -4.79 -9.41 -15.03
CA LYS A 83 -5.04 -10.79 -15.47
C LYS A 83 -5.69 -11.65 -14.38
N GLY A 84 -6.03 -11.07 -13.24
CA GLY A 84 -6.58 -11.76 -12.09
C GLY A 84 -5.50 -12.57 -11.38
N THR A 85 -5.34 -12.34 -10.09
CA THR A 85 -4.55 -13.24 -9.24
C THR A 85 -5.37 -14.51 -8.99
N SER A 86 -4.78 -15.68 -9.17
CA SER A 86 -5.39 -17.00 -8.90
C SER A 86 -5.71 -17.26 -7.42
N GLN A 87 -5.33 -16.35 -6.52
CA GLN A 87 -5.74 -16.44 -5.12
C GLN A 87 -7.16 -15.86 -4.97
N SER A 88 -8.09 -16.71 -4.55
CA SER A 88 -9.41 -16.31 -4.06
C SER A 88 -9.24 -15.19 -3.04
N ARG A 89 -9.49 -13.95 -3.46
CA ARG A 89 -9.58 -12.82 -2.54
C ARG A 89 -10.93 -12.94 -1.85
N GLU A 90 -10.91 -13.08 -0.53
CA GLU A 90 -12.11 -12.82 0.26
C GLU A 90 -12.58 -11.41 -0.09
N LEU A 91 -13.86 -11.27 -0.46
CA LEU A 91 -14.49 -10.00 -0.76
C LEU A 91 -14.56 -9.18 0.53
N ARG A 92 -13.47 -8.48 0.86
CA ARG A 92 -13.46 -7.46 1.91
C ARG A 92 -13.80 -6.12 1.27
N SER A 93 -14.67 -5.34 1.90
CA SER A 93 -14.84 -3.93 1.56
C SER A 93 -13.52 -3.23 1.85
N ALA A 94 -12.71 -3.03 0.81
CA ALA A 94 -11.51 -2.22 0.88
C ALA A 94 -11.89 -0.83 0.37
N PRO A 95 -11.88 0.21 1.22
CA PRO A 95 -12.05 1.57 0.73
C PRO A 95 -10.96 1.88 -0.30
N LEU A 96 -11.32 2.59 -1.37
CA LEU A 96 -10.35 3.11 -2.31
C LEU A 96 -9.46 4.11 -1.58
N TYR A 97 -8.17 3.80 -1.47
CA TYR A 97 -7.20 4.77 -0.99
C TYR A 97 -7.04 5.85 -2.05
N ILE A 98 -7.42 7.08 -1.70
CA ILE A 98 -7.17 8.27 -2.49
C ILE A 98 -5.93 8.92 -1.85
N PRO A 99 -4.78 8.97 -2.54
CA PRO A 99 -3.65 9.72 -2.05
C PRO A 99 -4.07 11.16 -1.80
N GLU A 100 -3.69 11.75 -0.66
CA GLU A 100 -3.89 13.18 -0.48
C GLU A 100 -3.10 13.93 -1.56
N GLU A 101 -3.79 14.74 -2.36
CA GLU A 101 -3.13 15.65 -3.30
C GLU A 101 -2.33 16.66 -2.47
N GLY A 102 -1.05 16.37 -2.26
CA GLY A 102 -0.12 17.36 -1.73
C GLY A 102 -0.18 18.57 -2.67
N GLY A 103 -0.74 19.67 -2.17
CA GLY A 103 -0.87 20.91 -2.95
C GLY A 103 0.44 21.27 -3.64
N TYR A 104 0.34 21.76 -4.88
CA TYR A 104 1.46 22.22 -5.71
C TYR A 104 2.49 23.00 -4.86
N GLY A 105 3.61 22.34 -4.51
CA GLY A 105 4.70 22.96 -3.74
C GLY A 105 5.15 22.20 -2.49
N GLN A 106 4.34 21.28 -1.94
CA GLN A 106 4.85 20.33 -0.94
C GLN A 106 5.65 19.26 -1.68
N ARG A 107 6.99 19.38 -1.65
CA ARG A 107 7.88 18.29 -2.03
C ARG A 107 7.49 17.04 -1.26
N SER A 108 6.97 16.09 -2.00
CA SER A 108 6.75 14.66 -1.78
C SER A 108 7.82 13.97 -0.93
N HIS A 109 7.97 14.35 0.34
CA HIS A 109 8.74 13.55 1.28
C HIS A 109 8.05 12.20 1.54
N ASP A 110 6.77 12.11 1.20
CA ASP A 110 5.90 10.99 1.47
C ASP A 110 5.38 10.30 0.20
N THR A 111 6.05 10.37 -0.95
CA THR A 111 5.64 9.54 -2.10
C THR A 111 6.58 8.34 -2.20
N LEU A 112 6.12 7.18 -1.74
CA LEU A 112 6.78 5.88 -1.96
C LEU A 112 6.94 5.55 -3.45
N VAL A 113 6.15 6.23 -4.28
CA VAL A 113 6.22 6.21 -5.73
C VAL A 113 6.88 7.50 -6.19
N ASP A 114 8.12 7.41 -6.65
CA ASP A 114 8.71 8.46 -7.46
C ASP A 114 8.28 8.17 -8.91
N ASP A 115 7.58 9.11 -9.55
CA ASP A 115 7.05 8.92 -10.90
C ASP A 115 8.23 8.66 -11.85
N ALA A 116 8.34 7.42 -12.33
CA ALA A 116 9.22 7.14 -13.45
C ALA A 116 8.72 7.99 -14.62
N ASP A 117 9.64 8.63 -15.35
CA ASP A 117 9.30 9.37 -16.58
C ASP A 117 8.92 8.37 -17.68
N LEU A 118 7.69 7.84 -17.59
CA LEU A 118 7.16 6.83 -18.49
C LEU A 118 7.02 7.37 -19.92
N GLY A 119 6.91 8.69 -20.08
CA GLY A 119 6.86 9.34 -21.39
C GLY A 119 8.14 9.14 -22.20
N ARG A 120 9.29 8.99 -21.52
CA ARG A 120 10.60 8.78 -22.15
C ARG A 120 10.91 7.31 -22.45
N VAL A 121 10.12 6.35 -21.95
CA VAL A 121 10.37 4.90 -22.11
C VAL A 121 10.56 4.49 -23.59
N PRO A 122 9.78 4.99 -24.56
CA PRO A 122 10.00 4.67 -25.98
C PRO A 122 11.35 5.16 -26.53
N ASP A 123 11.90 6.24 -25.96
CA ASP A 123 13.12 6.91 -26.43
C ASP A 123 14.40 6.44 -25.71
N MET A 124 14.27 5.67 -24.62
CA MET A 124 15.41 5.13 -23.87
C MET A 124 16.19 4.10 -24.68
N ASP A 125 17.50 3.99 -24.52
CA ASP A 125 18.24 2.85 -25.06
C ASP A 125 18.03 1.56 -24.22
N ASP A 126 18.56 0.43 -24.69
CA ASP A 126 18.36 -0.86 -24.00
C ASP A 126 19.03 -0.91 -22.61
N ALA A 127 20.14 -0.19 -22.43
CA ALA A 127 20.86 -0.13 -21.15
C ALA A 127 20.13 0.76 -20.14
N GLU A 128 19.59 1.90 -20.58
CA GLU A 128 18.72 2.79 -19.82
C GLU A 128 17.44 2.06 -19.39
N LEU A 129 16.82 1.33 -20.30
CA LEU A 129 15.60 0.55 -20.03
C LEU A 129 15.86 -0.59 -19.03
N GLY A 130 16.99 -1.29 -19.17
CA GLY A 130 17.43 -2.30 -18.20
C GLY A 130 17.65 -1.72 -16.81
N SER A 131 18.35 -0.59 -16.73
CA SER A 131 18.61 0.13 -15.47
C SER A 131 17.31 0.65 -14.82
N LEU A 132 16.33 1.09 -15.62
CA LEU A 132 15.02 1.48 -15.11
C LEU A 132 14.26 0.26 -14.56
N LEU A 133 14.28 -0.88 -15.27
CA LEU A 133 13.62 -2.11 -14.84
C LEU A 133 14.18 -2.62 -13.51
N GLU A 134 15.50 -2.62 -13.35
CA GLU A 134 16.17 -3.02 -12.10
C GLU A 134 15.73 -2.13 -10.93
N ARG A 135 15.82 -0.81 -11.09
CA ARG A 135 15.38 0.15 -10.06
C ARG A 135 13.92 -0.01 -9.68
N LEU A 136 13.02 -0.25 -10.65
CA LEU A 136 11.61 -0.47 -10.38
C LEU A 136 11.37 -1.80 -9.66
N THR A 137 12.14 -2.84 -9.99
CA THR A 137 12.05 -4.17 -9.35
C THR A 137 12.52 -4.12 -7.89
N ASP A 138 13.61 -3.39 -7.61
CA ASP A 138 14.10 -3.16 -6.25
C ASP A 138 13.07 -2.37 -5.41
N LYS A 139 12.48 -1.32 -5.99
CA LYS A 139 11.41 -0.56 -5.35
C LYS A 139 10.18 -1.43 -5.07
N GLU A 140 9.74 -2.25 -6.03
CA GLU A 140 8.63 -3.20 -5.84
C GLU A 140 8.92 -4.15 -4.68
N SER A 141 10.13 -4.71 -4.64
CA SER A 141 10.55 -5.65 -3.61
C SER A 141 10.56 -5.01 -2.22
N ARG A 142 10.99 -3.75 -2.12
CA ARG A 142 10.95 -2.96 -0.89
C ARG A 142 9.51 -2.70 -0.43
N ILE A 143 8.63 -2.23 -1.33
CA ILE A 143 7.21 -1.98 -1.01
C ILE A 143 6.51 -3.27 -0.60
N SER A 144 6.75 -4.36 -1.33
CA SER A 144 6.19 -5.68 -1.01
C SER A 144 6.68 -6.20 0.33
N SER A 145 7.91 -5.90 0.73
CA SER A 145 8.44 -6.28 2.03
C SER A 145 7.83 -5.45 3.17
N LEU A 146 7.78 -4.13 3.02
CA LEU A 146 7.10 -3.24 3.97
C LEU A 146 5.63 -3.63 4.15
N ARG A 147 4.90 -3.88 3.05
CA ARG A 147 3.49 -4.28 3.10
C ARG A 147 3.30 -5.59 3.85
N ARG A 148 4.21 -6.56 3.67
CA ARG A 148 4.16 -7.82 4.43
C ARG A 148 4.33 -7.58 5.92
N THR A 149 5.29 -6.74 6.33
CA THR A 149 5.47 -6.38 7.75
C THR A 149 4.22 -5.71 8.32
N VAL A 150 3.65 -4.73 7.60
CA VAL A 150 2.42 -4.05 8.03
C VAL A 150 1.25 -5.02 8.17
N LEU A 151 1.06 -5.93 7.20
CA LEU A 151 0.01 -6.96 7.26
C LEU A 151 0.21 -7.92 8.45
N THR A 152 1.44 -8.37 8.69
CA THR A 152 1.75 -9.21 9.86
C THR A 152 1.42 -8.51 11.17
N ASN A 153 1.75 -7.21 11.28
CA ASN A 153 1.43 -6.43 12.47
C ASN A 153 -0.08 -6.18 12.59
N LEU A 154 -0.78 -5.96 11.47
CA LEU A 154 -2.23 -5.84 11.43
C LEU A 154 -2.91 -7.12 11.92
N ASP A 155 -2.48 -8.30 11.44
CA ASP A 155 -3.00 -9.59 11.86
C ASP A 155 -2.81 -9.80 13.37
N ALA A 156 -1.62 -9.51 13.91
CA ALA A 156 -1.35 -9.61 15.34
C ALA A 156 -2.25 -8.69 16.20
N LEU A 157 -2.48 -7.45 15.75
CA LEU A 157 -3.39 -6.52 16.42
C LEU A 157 -4.84 -7.01 16.36
N GLN A 158 -5.26 -7.62 15.25
CA GLN A 158 -6.60 -8.18 15.11
C GLN A 158 -6.80 -9.40 16.01
N ASP A 159 -5.82 -10.28 16.09
CA ASP A 159 -5.84 -11.45 16.96
C ASP A 159 -5.95 -11.03 18.43
N GLU A 160 -5.16 -10.04 18.86
CA GLU A 160 -5.24 -9.50 20.22
C GLU A 160 -6.62 -8.88 20.53
N LEU A 161 -7.18 -8.10 19.60
CA LEU A 161 -8.53 -7.57 19.76
C LEU A 161 -9.55 -8.70 19.92
N ILE A 162 -9.46 -9.77 19.14
CA ILE A 162 -10.35 -10.93 19.23
C ILE A 162 -10.24 -11.59 20.62
N VAL A 163 -9.02 -11.76 21.14
CA VAL A 163 -8.79 -12.29 22.50
C VAL A 163 -9.46 -11.39 23.55
N ARG A 164 -9.23 -10.08 23.51
CA ARG A 164 -9.82 -9.13 24.47
C ARG A 164 -11.34 -9.02 24.41
N TYR A 165 -11.93 -9.14 23.22
CA TYR A 165 -13.39 -9.20 23.10
C TYR A 165 -13.96 -10.52 23.63
N ARG A 166 -13.26 -11.63 23.44
CA ARG A 166 -13.66 -12.96 23.96
C ARG A 166 -13.57 -13.02 25.48
N ASP A 167 -12.52 -12.44 26.05
CA ASP A 167 -12.26 -12.45 27.49
C ASP A 167 -13.11 -11.42 28.27
N GLY A 168 -13.92 -10.61 27.56
CA GLY A 168 -15.12 -9.98 28.11
C GLY A 168 -14.92 -8.71 28.95
N ASN A 169 -14.23 -7.69 28.40
CA ASN A 169 -14.17 -6.37 29.06
C ASN A 169 -14.62 -5.17 28.19
N VAL A 170 -15.32 -5.41 27.07
CA VAL A 170 -15.90 -4.32 26.26
C VAL A 170 -17.31 -4.70 25.80
N ASP A 171 -18.28 -3.89 26.20
CA ASP A 171 -19.68 -3.96 25.81
C ASP A 171 -19.82 -3.81 24.29
N VAL A 172 -20.41 -4.81 23.64
CA VAL A 172 -20.61 -4.87 22.18
C VAL A 172 -21.51 -3.71 21.70
N ASP A 173 -22.33 -3.12 22.60
CA ASP A 173 -23.15 -1.95 22.32
C ASP A 173 -22.34 -0.70 21.92
N ARG A 174 -21.06 -0.60 22.31
CA ARG A 174 -20.22 0.56 22.01
C ARG A 174 -19.77 0.61 20.54
N VAL A 175 -19.73 -0.53 19.85
CA VAL A 175 -19.38 -0.63 18.42
C VAL A 175 -20.55 -0.21 17.52
N VAL A 176 -21.78 -0.39 17.98
CA VAL A 176 -22.99 0.05 17.27
C VAL A 176 -23.23 1.55 17.49
N ALA A 177 -23.01 2.05 18.72
CA ALA A 177 -23.21 3.46 19.04
C ALA A 177 -22.25 4.43 18.32
N SER A 178 -21.01 4.02 18.01
CA SER A 178 -20.08 4.84 17.23
C SER A 178 -20.42 4.92 15.75
N SER A 179 -21.16 3.92 15.23
CA SER A 179 -21.61 3.90 13.84
C SER A 179 -22.89 4.72 13.65
N VAL A 180 -23.75 4.82 14.69
CA VAL A 180 -24.98 5.62 14.67
C VAL A 180 -24.71 7.13 14.84
N LYS A 181 -23.72 7.53 15.66
CA LYS A 181 -23.41 8.96 15.85
C LYS A 181 -22.82 9.65 14.62
N ALA A 182 -22.20 8.92 13.70
CA ALA A 182 -21.68 9.49 12.46
C ALA A 182 -22.79 9.83 11.44
N GLU A 183 -24.00 9.29 11.62
CA GLU A 183 -25.15 9.56 10.76
C GLU A 183 -26.03 10.72 11.29
N ASP A 184 -26.02 10.99 12.60
CA ASP A 184 -26.85 12.05 13.23
C ASP A 184 -26.22 13.46 13.20
N GLU A 185 -24.94 13.63 12.90
CA GLU A 185 -24.28 14.95 12.79
C GLU A 185 -24.29 15.54 11.36
N GLN A 186 -24.93 14.86 10.40
CA GLN A 186 -25.12 15.34 9.02
C GLN A 186 -26.58 15.74 8.69
N GLY A 187 -27.43 15.92 9.71
CA GLY A 187 -28.81 16.39 9.58
C GLY A 187 -28.97 17.90 9.71
#